data_AF-A0A843L3M1-F1
#
_entry.id   AF-A0A843L3M1-F1
#
_cell.length_a   1.000
_cell.length_b   1.000
_cell.length_c   1.000
_cell.angle_alpha   90.00
_cell.angle_beta   90.00
_cell.angle_gamma   90.00
#
_symmetry.space_group_name_H-M   'P 1'
#
loop_
_entity.id
_entity.type
_entity.pdbx_description
1 polymer ?
#
loop_
_entity_poly.entity_id
_entity_poly.type
_entity_poly.pdbx_seq_one_letter_code
_entity_poly.pdbx_strand_id
1 'polypeptide(L)'
;WLVDGMNVTFVAQVREDVATIGQWGTPVEVIAIDKAGNTTFVAANGTVTYIDLEGGFYGIVTDDGTRYLPLGLEERYRVDGMRITFAGKIARDTVTIQQWGVPVEILAVPWACSSCGGSAGIADPAAVWCLEQGHAYEIRKNPDGSEYGVCIFANGTVVDAWDYYRQNH
;
A
#
# COMPACT_ATOMS: atom_id res chain seq x y z
N TRP A 1 -31.66 -8.82 10.04
CA TRP A 1 -32.18 -10.15 9.69
C TRP A 1 -31.50 -10.63 8.41
N LEU A 2 -30.90 -11.82 8.42
CA LEU A 2 -30.41 -12.49 7.21
C LEU A 2 -31.57 -13.34 6.68
N VAL A 3 -31.85 -13.26 5.38
CA VAL A 3 -33.00 -13.91 4.74
C VAL A 3 -32.45 -14.89 3.71
N ASP A 4 -33.04 -16.08 3.61
CA ASP A 4 -32.65 -17.06 2.60
C ASP A 4 -32.82 -16.49 1.17
N GLY A 5 -31.91 -16.84 0.27
CA GLY A 5 -31.86 -16.30 -1.10
C GLY A 5 -31.37 -14.85 -1.23
N MET A 6 -30.83 -14.24 -0.18
CA MET A 6 -30.26 -12.89 -0.23
C MET A 6 -28.98 -12.85 -1.07
N ASN A 7 -28.98 -12.03 -2.12
CA ASN A 7 -27.77 -11.73 -2.88
C ASN A 7 -26.80 -10.90 -2.03
N VAL A 8 -25.54 -11.31 -2.04
CA VAL A 8 -24.46 -10.61 -1.34
C VAL A 8 -23.25 -10.48 -2.25
N THR A 9 -22.49 -9.42 -2.05
CA THR A 9 -21.10 -9.34 -2.52
C THR A 9 -20.20 -9.47 -1.31
N PHE A 10 -19.14 -10.25 -1.41
CA PHE A 10 -18.22 -10.45 -0.29
C PHE A 10 -16.77 -10.47 -0.76
N VAL A 11 -15.87 -10.17 0.18
CA VAL A 11 -14.44 -10.38 0.07
C VAL A 11 -14.08 -11.48 1.05
N ALA A 12 -13.35 -12.49 0.58
CA ALA A 12 -12.86 -13.54 1.45
C ALA A 12 -11.42 -13.92 1.10
N GLN A 13 -10.67 -14.35 2.11
CA GLN A 13 -9.33 -14.90 1.96
C GLN A 13 -9.42 -16.43 1.95
N VAL A 14 -8.78 -17.07 0.99
CA VAL A 14 -8.68 -18.55 0.95
C VAL A 14 -7.87 -19.03 2.15
N ARG A 15 -8.35 -20.07 2.84
CA ARG A 15 -7.63 -20.72 3.92
C ARG A 15 -7.00 -22.02 3.41
N GLU A 16 -5.69 -22.04 3.24
CA GLU A 16 -5.00 -23.20 2.66
C GLU A 16 -4.84 -24.37 3.65
N ASP A 17 -4.78 -24.10 4.96
CA ASP A 17 -4.46 -25.10 6.00
C ASP A 17 -5.67 -25.61 6.80
N VAL A 18 -6.87 -25.63 6.22
CA VAL A 18 -8.06 -26.10 6.91
C VAL A 18 -8.50 -27.46 6.38
N ALA A 19 -8.37 -28.49 7.21
CA ALA A 19 -8.96 -29.79 6.94
C ALA A 19 -10.50 -29.68 6.97
N THR A 20 -11.14 -29.75 5.81
CA THR A 20 -12.60 -29.70 5.73
C THR A 20 -13.18 -31.03 6.17
N ILE A 21 -14.02 -31.03 7.21
CA ILE A 21 -14.74 -32.21 7.69
C ILE A 21 -15.68 -32.78 6.59
N GLY A 22 -16.10 -31.93 5.64
CA GLY A 22 -17.07 -32.28 4.61
C GLY A 22 -16.52 -32.55 3.20
N GLN A 23 -15.25 -32.28 2.87
CA GLN A 23 -14.70 -32.33 1.49
C GLN A 23 -15.45 -31.49 0.43
N TRP A 24 -16.20 -30.46 0.83
CA TRP A 24 -16.99 -29.63 -0.09
C TRP A 24 -16.55 -28.17 0.01
N GLY A 25 -16.25 -27.56 -1.16
CA GLY A 25 -15.87 -26.16 -1.30
C GLY A 25 -14.43 -25.84 -0.90
N THR A 26 -14.00 -24.62 -1.22
CA THR A 26 -12.73 -24.05 -0.75
C THR A 26 -13.00 -23.30 0.55
N PRO A 27 -12.36 -23.65 1.67
CA PRO A 27 -12.54 -22.91 2.91
C PRO A 27 -12.00 -21.50 2.75
N VAL A 28 -12.83 -20.52 3.12
CA VAL A 28 -12.49 -19.10 3.06
C VAL A 28 -12.82 -18.42 4.39
N GLU A 29 -12.03 -17.42 4.76
CA GLU A 29 -12.35 -16.47 5.82
C GLU A 29 -13.00 -15.25 5.19
N VAL A 30 -14.25 -14.97 5.56
CA VAL A 30 -14.95 -13.80 5.02
C VAL A 30 -14.47 -12.55 5.74
N ILE A 31 -13.88 -11.63 4.96
CA ILE A 31 -13.32 -10.36 5.44
C ILE A 31 -14.41 -9.30 5.51
N ALA A 32 -15.27 -9.23 4.49
CA ALA A 32 -16.38 -8.28 4.42
C ALA A 32 -17.53 -8.82 3.57
N ILE A 33 -18.76 -8.40 3.90
CA ILE A 33 -19.99 -8.74 3.18
C ILE A 33 -20.85 -7.48 3.02
N ASP A 34 -21.36 -7.24 1.82
CA ASP A 34 -22.37 -6.24 1.52
C ASP A 34 -23.65 -6.89 0.98
N LYS A 35 -24.80 -6.43 1.48
CA LYS A 35 -26.13 -6.96 1.18
C LYS A 35 -26.86 -6.22 0.06
N ALA A 36 -26.36 -5.06 -0.35
CA ALA A 36 -27.11 -4.09 -1.13
C ALA A 36 -26.59 -3.96 -2.57
N GLY A 37 -25.43 -4.55 -2.90
CA GLY A 37 -24.82 -4.44 -4.23
C GLY A 37 -24.36 -3.01 -4.58
N ASN A 38 -24.47 -2.08 -3.63
CA ASN A 38 -24.09 -0.68 -3.81
C ASN A 38 -22.64 -0.43 -3.34
N THR A 39 -22.14 -1.26 -2.42
CA THR A 39 -20.72 -1.28 -2.05
C THR A 39 -19.95 -2.07 -3.11
N THR A 40 -19.13 -1.38 -3.89
CA THR A 40 -18.17 -2.05 -4.78
C THR A 40 -16.93 -2.34 -3.97
N PHE A 41 -16.75 -3.59 -3.56
CA PHE A 41 -15.44 -4.05 -3.11
C PHE A 41 -14.53 -4.21 -4.32
N VAL A 42 -13.24 -4.00 -4.10
CA VAL A 42 -12.18 -4.36 -5.04
C VAL A 42 -11.29 -5.39 -4.39
N ALA A 43 -10.89 -6.39 -5.16
CA ALA A 43 -9.79 -7.29 -4.84
C ALA A 43 -8.90 -7.38 -6.06
N ALA A 44 -7.65 -6.92 -5.94
CA ALA A 44 -6.76 -6.79 -7.09
C ALA A 44 -5.29 -6.95 -6.70
N ASN A 45 -4.48 -7.28 -7.70
CA ASN A 45 -3.03 -7.21 -7.62
C ASN A 45 -2.58 -5.84 -8.11
N GLY A 46 -1.62 -5.25 -7.40
CA GLY A 46 -1.05 -3.99 -7.80
C GLY A 46 0.33 -3.75 -7.22
N THR A 47 0.91 -2.65 -7.67
CA THR A 47 2.18 -2.13 -7.21
C THR A 47 1.93 -0.89 -6.38
N VAL A 48 2.47 -0.86 -5.18
CA VAL A 48 2.51 0.34 -4.35
C VAL A 48 3.50 1.31 -4.99
N THR A 49 3.05 2.53 -5.26
CA THR A 49 3.83 3.55 -5.95
C THR A 49 3.82 4.81 -5.12
N TYR A 50 4.98 5.44 -4.97
CA TYR A 50 5.07 6.78 -4.40
C TYR A 50 4.70 7.84 -5.46
N ILE A 51 3.81 8.76 -5.12
CA ILE A 51 3.35 9.85 -5.98
C ILE A 51 3.71 11.17 -5.33
N ASP A 52 4.57 11.94 -5.99
CA ASP A 52 5.01 13.27 -5.55
C ASP A 52 4.01 14.37 -5.95
N LEU A 53 2.83 14.34 -5.32
CA LEU A 53 1.84 15.41 -5.39
C LEU A 53 1.41 15.77 -3.97
N GLU A 54 1.26 17.07 -3.69
CA GLU A 54 0.75 17.60 -2.42
C GLU A 54 1.51 17.16 -1.15
N GLY A 55 2.84 17.03 -1.25
CA GLY A 55 3.68 16.57 -0.14
C GLY A 55 3.95 15.07 -0.12
N GLY A 56 3.50 14.36 -1.16
CA GLY A 56 3.85 12.96 -1.37
C GLY A 56 2.86 11.99 -0.71
N PHE A 57 2.43 10.98 -1.45
CA PHE A 57 1.59 9.91 -0.91
C PHE A 57 1.86 8.59 -1.62
N TYR A 58 1.41 7.48 -1.02
CA TYR A 58 1.47 6.17 -1.64
C TYR A 58 0.13 5.82 -2.27
N GLY A 59 0.15 5.48 -3.56
CA GLY A 59 -0.97 4.94 -4.33
C GLY A 59 -0.76 3.47 -4.67
N ILE A 60 -1.81 2.80 -5.14
CA ILE A 60 -1.72 1.45 -5.70
C ILE A 60 -2.09 1.53 -7.18
N VAL A 61 -1.18 1.10 -8.05
CA VAL A 61 -1.45 0.94 -9.48
C VAL A 61 -1.60 -0.54 -9.77
N THR A 62 -2.79 -0.95 -10.17
CA THR A 62 -3.08 -2.36 -10.49
C THR A 62 -2.45 -2.76 -11.81
N ASP A 63 -2.32 -4.07 -12.05
CA ASP A 63 -1.68 -4.62 -13.27
C ASP A 63 -2.44 -4.20 -14.57
N ASP A 64 -3.72 -3.80 -14.48
CA ASP A 64 -4.51 -3.24 -15.58
C ASP A 64 -4.38 -1.71 -15.75
N GLY A 65 -3.56 -1.06 -14.93
CA GLY A 65 -3.34 0.39 -14.94
C GLY A 65 -4.35 1.21 -14.13
N THR A 66 -5.34 0.57 -13.49
CA THR A 66 -6.26 1.27 -12.59
C THR A 66 -5.52 1.82 -11.37
N ARG A 67 -5.90 3.03 -10.94
CA ARG A 67 -5.25 3.73 -9.82
C ARG A 67 -6.18 3.76 -8.62
N TYR A 68 -5.67 3.35 -7.48
CA TYR A 68 -6.38 3.39 -6.22
C TYR A 68 -5.60 4.22 -5.20
N LEU A 69 -6.30 5.11 -4.51
CA LEU A 69 -5.77 5.89 -3.40
C LEU A 69 -6.12 5.15 -2.09
N PRO A 70 -5.16 4.46 -1.47
CA PRO A 70 -5.46 3.64 -0.32
C PRO A 70 -5.63 4.48 0.94
N LEU A 71 -6.79 4.37 1.56
CA LEU A 71 -7.08 4.89 2.89
C LEU A 71 -6.72 3.81 3.91
N GLY A 72 -5.75 4.09 4.77
CA GLY A 72 -5.32 3.17 5.83
C GLY A 72 -4.31 2.09 5.39
N LEU A 73 -3.52 2.33 4.34
CA LEU A 73 -2.41 1.43 4.02
C LEU A 73 -1.38 1.43 5.16
N GLU A 74 -1.12 0.26 5.74
CA GLU A 74 -0.13 0.08 6.79
C GLU A 74 1.28 0.48 6.32
N GLU A 75 2.08 1.08 7.20
CA GLU A 75 3.43 1.59 6.89
C GLU A 75 4.34 0.53 6.27
N ARG A 76 4.24 -0.72 6.72
CA ARG A 76 5.03 -1.85 6.19
C ARG A 76 4.80 -2.12 4.70
N TYR A 77 3.70 -1.64 4.13
CA TYR A 77 3.39 -1.77 2.71
C TYR A 77 3.71 -0.50 1.92
N ARG A 78 4.12 0.59 2.58
CA ARG A 78 4.49 1.87 1.95
C ARG A 78 5.93 1.82 1.46
N VAL A 79 6.17 0.93 0.52
CA VAL A 79 7.44 0.77 -0.15
C VAL A 79 7.19 0.93 -1.63
N ASP A 80 7.86 1.90 -2.24
CA ASP A 80 7.75 2.12 -3.68
C ASP A 80 8.20 0.86 -4.45
N GLY A 81 7.39 0.43 -5.41
CA GLY A 81 7.60 -0.80 -6.16
C GLY A 81 7.10 -2.08 -5.48
N MET A 82 6.57 -2.03 -4.25
CA MET A 82 6.09 -3.25 -3.57
C MET A 82 4.85 -3.82 -4.28
N ARG A 83 4.95 -5.07 -4.74
CA ARG A 83 3.80 -5.82 -5.24
C ARG A 83 2.96 -6.34 -4.08
N ILE A 84 1.66 -6.08 -4.14
CA ILE A 84 0.68 -6.57 -3.17
C ILE A 84 -0.56 -7.12 -3.87
N THR A 85 -1.22 -8.05 -3.21
CA THR A 85 -2.63 -8.35 -3.43
C THR A 85 -3.38 -7.67 -2.30
N PHE A 86 -4.37 -6.86 -2.63
CA PHE A 86 -5.18 -6.16 -1.65
C PHE A 86 -6.66 -6.40 -1.90
N ALA A 87 -7.45 -6.24 -0.85
CA ALA A 87 -8.87 -6.08 -0.95
C ALA A 87 -9.32 -4.87 -0.13
N GLY A 88 -10.30 -4.16 -0.66
CA GLY A 88 -10.76 -2.91 -0.07
C GLY A 88 -12.16 -2.51 -0.48
N LYS A 89 -12.68 -1.51 0.23
CA LYS A 89 -14.00 -0.93 -0.03
C LYS A 89 -13.84 0.40 -0.75
N ILE A 90 -14.48 0.56 -1.91
CA ILE A 90 -14.44 1.84 -2.63
C ILE A 90 -15.18 2.92 -1.81
N ALA A 91 -14.49 3.99 -1.47
CA ALA A 91 -14.99 5.09 -0.65
C ALA A 91 -15.49 6.25 -1.55
N ARG A 92 -16.66 6.06 -2.16
CA ARG A 92 -17.21 6.97 -3.19
C ARG A 92 -17.55 8.37 -2.67
N ASP A 93 -17.86 8.50 -1.39
CA ASP A 93 -18.27 9.75 -0.75
C ASP A 93 -17.09 10.50 -0.10
N THR A 94 -15.86 10.00 -0.27
CA THR A 94 -14.67 10.62 0.30
C THR A 94 -14.07 11.63 -0.68
N VAL A 95 -13.95 12.88 -0.23
CA VAL A 95 -13.19 13.91 -0.94
C VAL A 95 -11.74 13.84 -0.47
N THR A 96 -10.82 13.56 -1.39
CA THR A 96 -9.39 13.48 -1.11
C THR A 96 -8.67 14.67 -1.72
N ILE A 97 -7.68 15.20 -1.01
CA ILE A 97 -6.90 16.34 -1.46
C ILE A 97 -6.11 15.94 -2.73
N GLN A 98 -5.60 14.70 -2.76
CA GLN A 98 -4.71 14.18 -3.81
C GLN A 98 -5.32 14.16 -5.21
N GLN A 99 -6.66 14.18 -5.32
CA GLN A 99 -7.40 14.11 -6.60
C GLN A 99 -6.87 13.04 -7.58
N TRP A 100 -6.34 11.93 -7.05
CA TRP A 100 -5.66 10.90 -7.82
C TRP A 100 -6.23 9.53 -7.46
N GLY A 101 -6.61 8.75 -8.48
CA GLY A 101 -7.14 7.40 -8.30
C GLY A 101 -8.50 7.35 -7.63
N VAL A 102 -9.00 6.13 -7.45
CA VAL A 102 -10.26 5.85 -6.74
C VAL A 102 -9.93 5.64 -5.25
N PRO A 103 -10.51 6.41 -4.32
CA PRO A 103 -10.32 6.19 -2.89
C PRO A 103 -10.81 4.81 -2.47
N VAL A 104 -9.97 4.05 -1.76
CA VAL A 104 -10.29 2.71 -1.28
C VAL A 104 -9.85 2.52 0.17
N GLU A 105 -10.77 2.15 1.05
CA GLU A 105 -10.42 1.71 2.40
C GLU A 105 -9.82 0.30 2.32
N ILE A 106 -8.56 0.15 2.73
CA ILE A 106 -7.88 -1.15 2.71
C ILE A 106 -8.44 -2.03 3.82
N LEU A 107 -9.01 -3.17 3.45
CA LEU A 107 -9.57 -4.15 4.39
C LEU A 107 -8.59 -5.28 4.65
N ALA A 108 -7.84 -5.69 3.63
CA ALA A 108 -6.86 -6.75 3.74
C ALA A 108 -5.76 -6.63 2.69
N VAL A 109 -4.57 -7.12 3.05
CA VAL A 109 -3.45 -7.35 2.13
C VAL A 109 -3.06 -8.84 2.28
N PRO A 110 -3.82 -9.76 1.65
CA PRO A 110 -3.60 -11.20 1.82
C PRO A 110 -2.24 -11.69 1.33
N TRP A 111 -1.60 -10.92 0.45
CA TRP A 111 -0.25 -11.20 0.00
C TRP A 111 0.50 -9.89 -0.23
N ALA A 112 1.76 -9.85 0.20
CA ALA A 112 2.70 -8.81 -0.16
C ALA A 112 4.02 -9.49 -0.50
N CYS A 113 4.68 -9.03 -1.57
CA CYS A 113 5.98 -9.55 -1.92
C CYS A 113 7.01 -9.05 -0.90
N SER A 114 7.28 -9.88 0.11
CA SER A 114 8.26 -9.62 1.16
C SER A 114 9.69 -9.43 0.66
N SER A 115 9.98 -9.87 -0.58
CA SER A 115 11.27 -9.65 -1.25
C SER A 115 11.26 -8.53 -2.30
N CYS A 116 10.08 -8.05 -2.72
CA CYS A 116 9.97 -6.95 -3.68
C CYS A 116 9.82 -5.59 -2.99
N GLY A 117 9.55 -5.58 -1.68
CA GLY A 117 9.88 -4.45 -0.82
C GLY A 117 11.24 -4.71 -0.21
N GLY A 118 12.23 -3.88 -0.54
CA GLY A 118 13.58 -3.97 0.01
C GLY A 118 13.55 -4.18 1.53
N SER A 119 14.49 -5.01 2.01
CA SER A 119 14.66 -5.43 3.40
C SER A 119 14.11 -4.43 4.43
N ALA A 120 13.13 -4.90 5.22
CA ALA A 120 12.52 -4.19 6.34
C ALA A 120 13.59 -3.50 7.20
N GLY A 121 13.70 -2.19 7.04
CA GLY A 121 14.69 -1.36 7.74
C GLY A 121 14.96 -0.01 7.06
N ILE A 122 14.90 0.04 5.73
CA ILE A 122 15.02 1.27 4.93
C ILE A 122 13.90 1.24 3.86
N ALA A 123 12.69 1.63 4.24
CA ALA A 123 11.49 1.55 3.38
C ALA A 123 11.25 2.81 2.53
N ASP A 124 11.97 3.90 2.81
CA ASP A 124 11.92 5.12 2.01
C ASP A 124 12.81 4.93 0.76
N PRO A 125 12.27 5.01 -0.48
CA PRO A 125 13.06 4.85 -1.70
C PRO A 125 14.22 5.85 -1.81
N ALA A 126 14.07 7.06 -1.26
CA ALA A 126 15.16 8.03 -1.18
C ALA A 126 16.28 7.57 -0.24
N ALA A 127 15.93 6.91 0.87
CA ALA A 127 16.87 6.35 1.81
C ALA A 127 17.59 5.11 1.23
N VAL A 128 16.86 4.24 0.53
CA VAL A 128 17.43 3.09 -0.19
C VAL A 128 18.43 3.58 -1.22
N TRP A 129 18.02 4.52 -2.07
CA TRP A 129 18.87 5.06 -3.12
C TRP A 129 20.14 5.69 -2.54
N CYS A 130 20.01 6.49 -1.48
CA CYS A 130 21.16 7.09 -0.81
C CYS A 130 22.20 6.03 -0.38
N LEU A 131 21.74 4.94 0.25
CA LEU A 131 22.60 3.85 0.71
C LEU A 131 23.17 3.03 -0.46
N GLU A 132 22.39 2.78 -1.51
CA GLU A 132 22.84 2.06 -2.72
C GLU A 132 23.94 2.82 -3.46
N GLN A 133 23.90 4.15 -3.47
CA GLN A 133 24.96 5.00 -4.03
C GLN A 133 26.21 5.06 -3.13
N GLY A 134 26.21 4.36 -1.99
CA GLY A 134 27.35 4.27 -1.06
C GLY A 134 27.46 5.45 -0.10
N HIS A 135 26.42 6.27 0.03
CA HIS A 135 26.38 7.38 0.99
C HIS A 135 25.75 6.92 2.32
N ALA A 136 25.93 7.71 3.37
CA ALA A 136 25.27 7.45 4.65
C ALA A 136 23.89 8.12 4.68
N TYR A 137 22.89 7.45 5.27
CA TYR A 137 21.54 7.99 5.45
C TYR A 137 21.26 8.26 6.94
N GLU A 138 20.62 9.39 7.23
CA GLU A 138 20.24 9.80 8.59
C GLU A 138 18.83 10.40 8.58
N ILE A 139 18.01 10.04 9.56
CA ILE A 139 16.72 10.70 9.81
C ILE A 139 16.95 11.85 10.79
N ARG A 140 16.54 13.05 10.39
CA ARG A 140 16.60 14.26 11.19
C ARG A 140 15.20 14.72 11.56
N LYS A 141 15.11 15.43 12.68
CA LYS A 141 13.86 15.97 13.21
C LYS A 141 13.86 17.49 13.13
N ASN A 142 12.81 18.04 12.56
CA ASN A 142 12.56 19.47 12.52
C ASN A 142 12.05 19.98 13.88
N PRO A 143 12.13 21.31 14.14
CA PRO A 143 11.62 21.91 15.38
C PRO A 143 10.12 21.70 15.61
N ASP A 144 9.34 21.46 14.56
CA ASP A 144 7.91 21.16 14.60
C ASP A 144 7.61 19.67 14.90
N GLY A 145 8.64 18.84 15.02
CA GLY A 145 8.53 17.40 15.28
C GLY A 145 8.40 16.53 14.03
N SER A 146 8.32 17.12 12.83
CA SER A 146 8.37 16.37 11.57
C SER A 146 9.76 15.76 11.35
N GLU A 147 9.83 14.61 10.69
CA GLU A 147 11.09 13.93 10.39
C GLU A 147 11.36 13.95 8.88
N TYR A 148 12.63 14.08 8.51
CA TYR A 148 13.08 14.07 7.12
C TYR A 148 14.40 13.31 7.00
N GLY A 149 14.61 12.68 5.85
CA GLY A 149 15.81 11.92 5.54
C GLY A 149 16.87 12.77 4.87
N VAL A 150 18.13 12.63 5.27
CA VAL A 150 19.27 13.25 4.58
C VAL A 150 20.28 12.22 4.12
N CYS A 151 20.89 12.50 2.97
CA CYS A 151 21.99 11.76 2.41
C CYS A 151 23.32 12.49 2.67
N ILE A 152 24.27 11.80 3.31
CA ILE A 152 25.55 12.33 3.75
C ILE A 152 26.65 11.72 2.87
N PHE A 153 27.25 12.57 2.05
CA PHE A 153 28.30 12.20 1.11
C PHE A 153 29.65 12.09 1.83
N ALA A 154 30.57 11.29 1.29
CA ALA A 154 31.91 11.10 1.86
C ALA A 154 32.73 12.41 1.99
N ASN A 155 32.40 13.45 1.21
CA ASN A 155 33.01 14.78 1.30
C ASN A 155 32.40 15.66 2.41
N GLY A 156 31.43 15.15 3.18
CA GLY A 156 30.72 15.88 4.24
C GLY A 156 29.52 16.71 3.75
N THR A 157 29.23 16.70 2.44
CA THR A 157 28.02 17.36 1.92
C THR A 157 26.79 16.62 2.43
N VAL A 158 25.78 17.37 2.84
CA VAL A 158 24.49 16.82 3.27
C VAL A 158 23.42 17.37 2.34
N VAL A 159 22.66 16.47 1.72
CA VAL A 159 21.54 16.80 0.82
C VAL A 159 20.30 16.10 1.34
N ASP A 160 19.13 16.71 1.17
CA ASP A 160 17.87 16.03 1.41
C ASP A 160 17.79 14.75 0.54
N ALA A 161 17.42 13.63 1.16
CA ALA A 161 17.47 12.34 0.48
C ALA A 161 16.52 12.32 -0.74
N TRP A 162 15.35 12.95 -0.62
CA TRP A 162 14.37 13.02 -1.70
C TRP A 162 14.82 13.96 -2.81
N ASP A 163 15.49 15.08 -2.49
CA ASP A 163 16.10 15.95 -3.50
C ASP A 163 17.19 15.22 -4.30
N TYR A 164 17.99 14.40 -3.64
CA TYR A 164 19.00 13.60 -4.32
C TYR A 164 18.36 12.51 -5.19
N TYR A 165 17.34 11.82 -4.68
CA TYR A 165 16.60 10.81 -5.44
C TYR A 165 15.97 11.39 -6.72
N ARG A 166 15.27 12.53 -6.60
CA ARG A 166 14.59 13.22 -7.71
C ARG A 166 15.52 13.80 -8.76
N GLN A 167 16.75 14.18 -8.41
CA GLN A 167 17.72 14.65 -9.42
C GLN A 167 18.22 13.53 -10.34
N ASN A 168 18.03 12.27 -9.93
CA ASN A 168 18.58 11.10 -10.61
C ASN A 168 17.48 10.18 -11.19
N HIS A 169 16.21 10.61 -11.17
CA HIS A 169 15.04 9.92 -11.74
C HIS A 169 14.16 10.92 -12.49
#